data_AF-A0A373BPF3-F1
#
_entry.id   AF-A0A373BPF3-F1
#
_cell.length_a   1.000
_cell.length_b   1.000
_cell.length_c   1.000
_cell.angle_alpha   90.00
_cell.angle_beta   90.00
_cell.angle_gamma   90.00
#
_symmetry.space_group_name_H-M   'P 1'
#
loop_
_entity.id
_entity.type
_entity.pdbx_description
1 polymer ?
#
loop_
_entity_poly.entity_id
_entity_poly.type
_entity_poly.pdbx_seq_one_letter_code
_entity_poly.pdbx_strand_id
1 'polypeptide(L)'
;MFEIIDEKSKQIVVSVHLEQIYTVLKKATRLKERNQLFKEERWNIECVEDLFHRIFESKQYQDYQIVIDFSHVRYIYSNGISRWISWLEKNINRVQVCHHEAFWLYNGIGEIKGLRESESLDYREKFNWYGKHYIKNKCCDKAGYNTQTGTRLDVYIDVKKIINENVEILRWCYIIAYDLDAEFTSRGETMTERNMLFCHTLNGSYIAGVLSQLLGLNLIYVDHLGPYNKLNRADFYRNDSRAGKFIIVADMICQGNEFLRAKNIVEYLGGSVRGCAGILKLEISKRLLQNKIQAFAISYEPNEARTELGYTISTPLCAGNCTGSK
;
A
#
# COMPACT_ATOMS: atom_id res chain seq x y z
N MET A 1 -8.14 1.24 13.26
CA MET A 1 -6.83 1.62 13.81
C MET A 1 -5.78 0.90 13.01
N PHE A 2 -4.72 1.60 12.64
CA PHE A 2 -3.62 1.12 11.83
C PHE A 2 -2.45 0.66 12.68
N GLU A 3 -2.77 -0.05 13.77
CA GLU A 3 -1.77 -0.65 14.63
C GLU A 3 -1.21 -1.93 14.01
N ILE A 4 0.10 -2.10 14.14
CA ILE A 4 0.79 -3.36 13.89
C ILE A 4 1.21 -3.91 15.24
N ILE A 5 0.64 -5.05 15.61
CA ILE A 5 0.98 -5.76 16.84
C ILE A 5 2.08 -6.76 16.51
N ASP A 6 3.29 -6.49 16.99
CA ASP A 6 4.41 -7.41 16.96
C ASP A 6 4.44 -8.18 18.28
N GLU A 7 3.83 -9.37 18.27
CA GLU A 7 3.74 -10.22 19.47
C GLU A 7 5.10 -10.68 19.97
N LYS A 8 6.09 -10.81 19.07
CA LYS A 8 7.43 -11.31 19.39
C LYS A 8 8.24 -10.27 20.15
N SER A 9 8.21 -9.02 19.69
CA SER A 9 8.88 -7.91 20.39
C SER A 9 8.00 -7.25 21.45
N LYS A 10 6.74 -7.68 21.60
CA LYS A 10 5.73 -7.05 22.47
C LYS A 10 5.60 -5.55 22.16
N GLN A 11 5.56 -5.21 20.88
CA GLN A 11 5.42 -3.84 20.40
C GLN A 11 4.08 -3.62 19.69
N ILE A 12 3.53 -2.43 19.86
CA ILE A 12 2.41 -1.91 19.08
C ILE A 12 2.93 -0.70 18.32
N VAL A 13 2.99 -0.81 17.00
CA VAL A 13 3.47 0.26 16.12
C VAL A 13 2.29 0.97 15.49
N VAL A 14 2.29 2.31 15.57
CA VAL A 14 1.20 3.15 15.08
C VAL A 14 1.75 4.17 14.10
N SER A 15 1.27 4.16 12.87
CA SER A 15 1.55 5.25 11.91
C SER A 15 0.58 6.41 12.12
N VAL A 16 1.10 7.55 12.59
CA VAL A 16 0.30 8.74 12.84
C VAL A 16 -0.22 9.35 11.54
N HIS A 17 0.61 9.35 10.49
CA HIS A 17 0.23 9.86 9.18
C HIS A 17 -0.93 9.06 8.56
N LEU A 18 -0.91 7.74 8.68
CA LEU A 18 -2.01 6.90 8.19
C LEU A 18 -3.31 7.13 8.98
N GLU A 19 -3.23 7.30 10.30
CA GLU A 19 -4.40 7.68 11.13
C GLU A 19 -4.96 9.06 10.73
N GLN A 20 -4.08 10.02 10.43
CA GLN A 20 -4.45 11.34 9.90
C GLN A 20 -5.21 11.19 8.57
N ILE A 21 -4.64 10.47 7.60
CA ILE A 21 -5.26 10.22 6.29
C ILE A 21 -6.64 9.61 6.45
N TYR A 22 -6.78 8.58 7.28
CA TYR A 22 -8.06 7.91 7.50
C TYR A 22 -9.10 8.82 8.13
N THR A 23 -8.71 9.65 9.08
CA THR A 23 -9.61 10.60 9.74
C THR A 23 -10.10 11.66 8.76
N VAL A 24 -9.21 12.17 7.90
CA VAL A 24 -9.59 13.10 6.82
C VAL A 24 -10.54 12.43 5.83
N LEU A 25 -10.24 11.20 5.39
CA LEU A 25 -11.10 10.45 4.46
C LEU A 25 -12.53 10.23 5.01
N LYS A 26 -12.65 9.96 6.31
CA LYS A 26 -13.96 9.84 6.98
C LYS A 26 -14.77 11.14 6.97
N LYS A 27 -14.11 12.29 7.07
CA LYS A 27 -14.74 13.60 7.21
C LYS A 27 -14.95 14.33 5.89
N ALA A 28 -14.17 14.00 4.86
CA ALA A 28 -14.19 14.68 3.58
C ALA A 28 -15.55 14.52 2.87
N THR A 29 -16.39 15.56 3.00
CA THR A 29 -17.71 15.63 2.34
C THR A 29 -17.62 16.10 0.89
N ARG A 30 -16.49 16.70 0.48
CA ARG A 30 -16.30 17.26 -0.88
C ARG A 30 -15.02 16.76 -1.55
N LEU A 31 -15.09 16.55 -2.87
CA LEU A 31 -13.98 16.10 -3.72
C LEU A 31 -12.75 17.05 -3.70
N LYS A 32 -12.93 18.36 -3.46
CA LYS A 32 -11.82 19.32 -3.40
C LYS A 32 -10.88 19.14 -2.20
N GLU A 33 -11.36 18.51 -1.12
CA GLU A 33 -10.57 18.21 0.10
C GLU A 33 -9.72 16.94 -0.05
N ARG A 34 -9.82 16.24 -1.20
CA ARG A 34 -9.18 14.93 -1.42
C ARG A 34 -7.92 15.00 -2.27
N ASN A 35 -7.55 16.18 -2.77
CA ASN A 35 -6.39 16.29 -3.64
C ASN A 35 -5.11 16.26 -2.81
N GLN A 36 -4.40 15.13 -2.84
CA GLN A 36 -3.08 14.92 -2.24
C GLN A 36 -3.09 14.73 -0.71
N LEU A 37 -3.96 13.84 -0.21
CA LEU A 37 -3.98 13.45 1.20
C LEU A 37 -2.63 12.94 1.71
N PHE A 38 -1.83 12.33 0.82
CA PHE A 38 -0.48 11.87 1.16
C PHE A 38 0.52 13.01 1.45
N LYS A 39 0.19 14.26 1.07
CA LYS A 39 0.98 15.46 1.38
C LYS A 39 0.44 16.25 2.56
N GLU A 40 -0.55 15.72 3.26
CA GLU A 40 -1.00 16.31 4.52
C GLU A 40 0.05 16.06 5.61
N GLU A 41 1.09 16.91 5.61
CA GLU A 41 2.16 16.90 6.60
C GLU A 41 1.70 17.45 7.97
N ARG A 42 0.40 17.73 8.13
CA ARG A 42 -0.21 18.39 9.29
C ARG A 42 -1.09 17.42 10.07
N TRP A 43 -0.77 17.20 11.34
CA TRP A 43 -1.60 16.41 12.25
C TRP A 43 -2.69 17.26 12.91
N ASN A 44 -3.93 16.79 12.83
CA ASN A 44 -5.10 17.39 13.46
C ASN A 44 -5.35 16.77 14.85
N ILE A 45 -5.74 17.59 15.83
CA ILE A 45 -6.06 17.17 17.20
C ILE A 45 -7.18 16.13 17.29
N GLU A 46 -8.14 16.13 16.37
CA GLU A 46 -9.21 15.14 16.44
C GLU A 46 -8.66 13.71 16.21
N CYS A 47 -7.58 13.57 15.44
CA CYS A 47 -6.85 12.31 15.25
C CYS A 47 -6.11 11.91 16.53
N VAL A 48 -5.63 12.89 17.29
CA VAL A 48 -4.97 12.71 18.58
C VAL A 48 -5.93 12.07 19.58
N GLU A 49 -7.15 12.61 19.73
CA GLU A 49 -8.16 12.10 20.67
C GLU A 49 -8.65 10.69 20.31
N ASP A 50 -8.85 10.43 19.03
CA ASP A 50 -9.31 9.14 18.52
C ASP A 50 -8.26 8.03 18.67
N LEU A 51 -6.98 8.38 18.48
CA LEU A 51 -5.87 7.48 18.77
C LEU A 51 -5.76 7.26 20.29
N PHE A 52 -5.97 8.33 21.05
CA PHE A 52 -5.84 8.33 22.49
C PHE A 52 -6.78 7.33 23.17
N HIS A 53 -8.08 7.44 22.90
CA HIS A 53 -9.06 6.60 23.56
C HIS A 53 -8.88 5.12 23.22
N ARG A 54 -8.45 4.80 22.00
CA ARG A 54 -8.46 3.41 21.52
C ARG A 54 -7.23 2.60 21.91
N ILE A 55 -6.03 3.19 21.91
CA ILE A 55 -4.80 2.46 22.29
C ILE A 55 -4.61 2.46 23.79
N PHE A 56 -4.82 3.60 24.44
CA PHE A 56 -4.28 3.81 25.77
C PHE A 56 -5.26 3.48 26.91
N GLU A 57 -6.57 3.41 26.63
CA GLU A 57 -7.56 2.90 27.60
C GLU A 57 -7.77 1.38 27.49
N SER A 58 -7.21 0.73 26.48
CA SER A 58 -7.32 -0.72 26.30
C SER A 58 -6.45 -1.47 27.31
N LYS A 59 -7.09 -2.22 28.22
CA LYS A 59 -6.40 -3.14 29.15
C LYS A 59 -5.60 -4.23 28.43
N GLN A 60 -5.94 -4.54 27.19
CA GLN A 60 -5.30 -5.60 26.40
C GLN A 60 -3.81 -5.34 26.13
N TYR A 61 -3.39 -4.08 26.16
CA TYR A 61 -2.06 -3.66 25.71
C TYR A 61 -1.15 -3.21 26.85
N GLN A 62 -1.47 -3.57 28.10
CA GLN A 62 -0.71 -3.17 29.28
C GLN A 62 0.74 -3.66 29.28
N ASP A 63 1.01 -4.83 28.70
CA ASP A 63 2.35 -5.43 28.64
C ASP A 63 3.12 -5.08 27.36
N TYR A 64 2.55 -4.25 26.49
CA TYR A 64 3.17 -3.87 25.23
C TYR A 64 3.88 -2.52 25.36
N GLN A 65 5.01 -2.41 24.67
CA GLN A 65 5.64 -1.14 24.34
C GLN A 65 4.92 -0.53 23.14
N ILE A 66 4.55 0.75 23.24
CA ILE A 66 3.85 1.46 22.18
C ILE A 66 4.86 2.33 21.44
N VAL A 67 4.96 2.15 20.13
CA VAL A 67 5.83 2.94 19.25
C VAL A 67 4.96 3.79 18.34
N ILE A 68 5.09 5.10 18.45
CA ILE A 68 4.29 6.07 17.70
C ILE A 68 5.17 6.71 16.63
N ASP A 69 4.82 6.48 15.37
CA ASP A 69 5.58 6.89 14.19
C ASP A 69 5.05 8.20 13.59
N PHE A 70 5.85 9.27 13.76
CA PHE A 70 5.67 10.59 13.17
C PHE A 70 6.59 10.83 11.98
N SER A 71 7.28 9.83 11.44
CA SER A 71 8.29 10.02 10.41
C SER A 71 7.76 10.71 9.14
N HIS A 72 6.43 10.75 8.96
CA HIS A 72 5.75 11.42 7.85
C HIS A 72 4.87 12.63 8.27
N VAL A 73 5.01 13.11 9.50
CA VAL A 73 4.30 14.28 10.02
C VAL A 73 5.32 15.37 10.32
N ARG A 74 5.23 16.51 9.63
CA ARG A 74 6.16 17.64 9.87
C ARG A 74 5.62 18.67 10.85
N TYR A 75 4.29 18.82 10.94
CA TYR A 75 3.64 19.87 11.72
C TYR A 75 2.51 19.32 12.58
N ILE A 76 2.44 19.77 13.83
CA ILE A 76 1.33 19.49 14.75
C ILE A 76 0.82 20.83 15.28
N TYR A 77 -0.50 20.99 15.29
CA TYR A 77 -1.14 22.17 15.88
C TYR A 77 -0.96 22.20 17.40
N SER A 78 -0.62 23.36 17.94
CA SER A 78 -0.32 23.55 19.38
C SER A 78 -1.54 23.40 20.29
N ASN A 79 -2.76 23.56 19.76
CA ASN A 79 -3.96 23.56 20.58
C ASN A 79 -4.28 22.12 20.97
N GLY A 80 -3.80 21.69 22.14
CA GLY A 80 -4.05 20.39 22.78
C GLY A 80 -2.92 19.36 22.71
N ILE A 81 -1.81 19.69 22.05
CA ILE A 81 -0.56 18.90 22.15
C ILE A 81 -0.05 18.80 23.60
N SER A 82 -0.35 19.78 24.46
CA SER A 82 0.05 19.76 25.87
C SER A 82 -0.54 18.60 26.66
N ARG A 83 -1.79 18.20 26.37
CA ARG A 83 -2.40 16.98 26.91
C ARG A 83 -1.70 15.74 26.38
N TRP A 84 -1.32 15.77 25.10
CA TRP A 84 -0.56 14.71 24.43
C TRP A 84 0.81 14.47 25.07
N ILE A 85 1.60 15.54 25.15
CA ILE A 85 2.93 15.54 25.76
C ILE A 85 2.84 15.13 27.23
N SER A 86 1.92 15.71 28.02
CA SER A 86 1.77 15.35 29.44
C SER A 86 1.45 13.87 29.63
N TRP A 87 0.70 13.26 28.72
CA TRP A 87 0.46 11.82 28.76
C TRP A 87 1.68 11.00 28.35
N LEU A 88 2.39 11.40 27.28
CA LEU A 88 3.64 10.75 26.87
C LEU A 88 4.65 10.73 28.02
N GLU A 89 4.81 11.86 28.71
CA GLU A 89 5.67 12.00 29.87
C GLU A 89 5.26 11.04 31.00
N LYS A 90 3.95 10.92 31.29
CA LYS A 90 3.43 9.98 32.29
C LYS A 90 3.64 8.50 31.92
N ASN A 91 3.75 8.19 30.63
CA ASN A 91 3.86 6.83 30.12
C ASN A 91 5.21 6.55 29.46
N ILE A 92 6.22 7.37 29.73
CA ILE A 92 7.53 7.35 29.06
C ILE A 92 8.26 6.00 29.17
N ASN A 93 7.95 5.21 30.20
CA ASN A 93 8.50 3.87 30.39
C ASN A 93 7.95 2.83 29.40
N ARG A 94 6.83 3.14 28.73
CA ARG A 94 6.11 2.22 27.84
C ARG A 94 5.93 2.78 26.44
N VAL A 95 6.25 4.05 26.20
CA VAL A 95 6.03 4.73 24.91
C VAL A 95 7.34 5.18 24.31
N GLN A 96 7.52 4.86 23.03
CA GLN A 96 8.56 5.39 22.16
C GLN A 96 7.93 6.20 21.04
N VAL A 97 8.63 7.24 20.60
CA VAL A 97 8.20 8.09 19.49
C VAL A 97 9.32 8.16 18.47
N CYS A 98 8.97 8.00 17.20
CA CYS A 98 9.88 8.09 16.07
C CYS A 98 9.53 9.32 15.24
N HIS A 99 10.51 10.16 14.91
CA HIS A 99 10.29 11.36 14.09
C HIS A 99 11.47 11.60 13.13
N HIS A 100 11.18 12.22 12.00
CA HIS A 100 12.21 12.80 11.13
C HIS A 100 12.60 14.16 11.74
N GLU A 101 13.88 14.37 12.08
CA GLU A 101 14.53 15.65 12.46
C GLU A 101 13.63 16.83 12.91
N ALA A 102 13.80 17.27 14.18
CA ALA A 102 13.20 18.48 14.77
C ALA A 102 11.70 18.69 14.50
N PHE A 103 10.88 18.25 15.46
CA PHE A 103 9.45 18.50 15.46
C PHE A 103 9.13 20.01 15.70
N TRP A 104 8.44 20.69 14.79
CA TRP A 104 8.06 22.10 14.96
C TRP A 104 6.59 22.25 15.32
N LEU A 105 6.32 22.80 16.51
CA LEU A 105 4.97 23.23 16.89
C LEU A 105 4.62 24.51 16.13
N TYR A 106 3.45 24.52 15.48
CA TYR A 106 3.01 25.61 14.57
C TYR A 106 2.98 27.01 15.21
N ASN A 107 2.98 27.10 16.55
CA ASN A 107 2.99 28.36 17.31
C ASN A 107 4.31 28.61 18.09
N GLY A 108 5.42 28.00 17.68
CA GLY A 108 6.77 28.43 18.08
C GLY A 108 7.26 28.02 19.47
N ILE A 109 6.59 27.09 20.16
CA ILE A 109 6.99 26.69 21.51
C ILE A 109 6.96 25.16 21.65
N GLY A 110 8.12 24.52 21.55
CA GLY A 110 8.37 23.22 22.18
C GLY A 110 9.12 22.22 21.31
N GLU A 111 10.36 21.97 21.68
CA GLU A 111 11.07 20.72 21.42
C GLU A 111 10.54 19.69 22.44
N ILE A 112 10.06 18.51 22.03
CA ILE A 112 9.68 17.45 22.97
C ILE A 112 10.97 16.80 23.49
N LYS A 113 11.59 17.43 24.49
CA LYS A 113 12.79 16.89 25.14
C LYS A 113 12.44 15.60 25.89
N GLY A 114 13.20 14.52 25.64
CA GLY A 114 13.14 13.29 26.44
C GLY A 114 12.52 12.07 25.76
N LEU A 115 12.07 12.17 24.51
CA LEU A 115 11.73 10.97 23.73
C LEU A 115 13.02 10.22 23.37
N ARG A 116 13.07 8.92 23.67
CA ARG A 116 14.17 8.08 23.18
C ARG A 116 14.06 8.03 21.67
N GLU A 117 14.95 8.75 20.98
CA GLU A 117 15.16 8.58 19.55
C GLU A 117 15.49 7.11 19.32
N SER A 118 14.55 6.38 18.71
CA SER A 118 14.86 5.08 18.13
C SER A 118 15.64 5.38 16.86
N GLU A 119 16.86 4.87 16.76
CA GLU A 119 17.55 4.77 15.48
C GLU A 119 16.64 3.96 14.54
N SER A 120 15.89 4.66 13.68
CA SER A 120 14.99 4.16 12.63
C SER A 120 13.97 3.08 13.05
N LEU A 121 12.72 3.48 13.30
CA LEU A 121 11.58 2.57 13.08
C LEU A 121 11.21 2.65 11.60
N ASP A 122 11.30 1.54 10.88
CA ASP A 122 10.76 1.43 9.53
C ASP A 122 9.34 0.82 9.57
N TYR A 123 8.32 1.67 9.45
CA TYR A 123 6.93 1.21 9.34
C TYR A 123 6.73 0.27 8.15
N ARG A 124 7.47 0.46 7.05
CA ARG A 124 7.42 -0.40 5.86
C ARG A 124 7.91 -1.80 6.18
N GLU A 125 8.97 -1.94 6.98
CA GLU A 125 9.50 -3.22 7.45
C GLU A 125 8.49 -3.95 8.36
N LYS A 126 7.96 -3.24 9.36
CA LYS A 126 6.93 -3.79 10.27
C LYS A 126 5.67 -4.19 9.51
N PHE A 127 5.26 -3.39 8.52
CA PHE A 127 4.16 -3.74 7.63
C PHE A 127 4.48 -4.97 6.80
N ASN A 128 5.72 -5.14 6.34
CA ASN A 128 6.10 -6.30 5.53
C ASN A 128 5.88 -7.62 6.30
N TRP A 129 6.29 -7.65 7.57
CA TRP A 129 6.00 -8.78 8.46
C TRP A 129 4.48 -8.98 8.62
N TYR A 130 3.76 -7.92 9.01
CA TYR A 130 2.31 -7.97 9.20
C TYR A 130 1.57 -8.47 7.95
N GLY A 131 1.86 -7.91 6.78
CA GLY A 131 1.20 -8.22 5.53
C GLY A 131 1.50 -9.65 5.06
N LYS A 132 2.71 -10.16 5.26
CA LYS A 132 3.02 -11.58 5.00
C LYS A 132 2.22 -12.51 5.90
N HIS A 133 2.14 -12.20 7.19
CA HIS A 133 1.30 -12.94 8.14
C HIS A 133 -0.19 -12.87 7.78
N TYR A 134 -0.68 -11.70 7.36
CA TYR A 134 -2.05 -11.50 6.94
C TYR A 134 -2.40 -12.33 5.71
N ILE A 135 -1.57 -12.29 4.65
CA ILE A 135 -1.78 -13.08 3.44
C ILE A 135 -1.86 -14.57 3.78
N LYS A 136 -0.87 -15.08 4.52
CA LYS A 136 -0.78 -16.49 4.88
C LYS A 136 -1.99 -16.99 5.69
N ASN A 137 -2.45 -16.20 6.66
CA ASN A 137 -3.47 -16.64 7.61
C ASN A 137 -4.91 -16.29 7.20
N LYS A 138 -5.09 -15.27 6.34
CA LYS A 138 -6.42 -14.78 5.95
C LYS A 138 -6.69 -14.97 4.47
N CYS A 139 -5.70 -14.82 3.60
CA CYS A 139 -5.91 -14.81 2.15
C CYS A 139 -5.68 -16.16 1.48
N CYS A 140 -4.81 -17.02 2.03
CA CYS A 140 -4.52 -18.33 1.46
C CYS A 140 -5.65 -19.34 1.72
N ASP A 141 -6.12 -19.99 0.66
CA ASP A 141 -6.98 -21.16 0.69
C ASP A 141 -6.19 -22.42 0.30
N LYS A 142 -6.15 -23.39 1.22
CA LYS A 142 -5.43 -24.66 1.07
C LYS A 142 -6.19 -25.69 0.24
N ALA A 143 -7.44 -25.44 -0.12
CA ALA A 143 -8.16 -26.28 -1.08
C ALA A 143 -7.52 -26.25 -2.48
N GLY A 144 -6.66 -25.26 -2.75
CA GLY A 144 -6.05 -25.05 -4.05
C GLY A 144 -7.06 -24.53 -5.07
N TYR A 145 -6.66 -24.48 -6.34
CA TYR A 145 -7.52 -24.04 -7.43
C TYR A 145 -7.11 -24.67 -8.76
N ASN A 146 -8.11 -25.15 -9.51
CA ASN A 146 -7.91 -25.60 -10.88
C ASN A 146 -8.55 -24.59 -11.85
N THR A 147 -7.76 -24.05 -12.76
CA THR A 147 -8.28 -23.20 -13.83
C THR A 147 -8.96 -24.03 -14.91
N GLN A 148 -9.86 -23.41 -15.66
CA GLN A 148 -10.46 -24.02 -16.86
C GLN A 148 -9.42 -24.38 -17.94
N THR A 149 -8.24 -23.75 -17.90
CA THR A 149 -7.11 -24.02 -18.80
C THR A 149 -6.20 -25.15 -18.32
N GLY A 150 -6.58 -25.89 -17.27
CA GLY A 150 -5.83 -27.02 -16.73
C GLY A 150 -4.62 -26.63 -15.87
N THR A 151 -4.47 -25.35 -15.51
CA THR A 151 -3.46 -24.91 -14.54
C THR A 151 -3.93 -25.23 -13.14
N ARG A 152 -3.08 -25.90 -12.36
CA ARG A 152 -3.34 -26.25 -10.97
C ARG A 152 -2.50 -25.37 -10.05
N LEU A 153 -3.16 -24.83 -9.03
CA LEU A 153 -2.56 -24.12 -7.92
C LEU A 153 -2.80 -24.96 -6.66
N ASP A 154 -1.73 -25.29 -5.92
CA ASP A 154 -1.87 -26.02 -4.66
C ASP A 154 -2.40 -25.12 -3.52
N VAL A 155 -2.27 -23.80 -3.68
CA VAL A 155 -2.85 -22.78 -2.79
C VAL A 155 -3.41 -21.65 -3.65
N TYR A 156 -4.65 -21.25 -3.37
CA TYR A 156 -5.25 -20.05 -3.96
C TYR A 156 -5.08 -18.87 -3.02
N ILE A 157 -4.69 -17.69 -3.53
CA ILE A 157 -4.55 -16.48 -2.73
C ILE A 157 -5.69 -15.53 -3.09
N ASP A 158 -6.63 -15.35 -2.17
CA ASP A 158 -7.77 -14.45 -2.34
C ASP A 158 -7.50 -13.08 -1.72
N VAL A 159 -6.92 -12.18 -2.51
CA VAL A 159 -6.65 -10.78 -2.11
C VAL A 159 -7.94 -9.95 -1.97
N LYS A 160 -9.11 -10.43 -2.42
CA LYS A 160 -10.37 -9.69 -2.25
C LYS A 160 -10.76 -9.55 -0.78
N LYS A 161 -10.28 -10.45 0.08
CA LYS A 161 -10.48 -10.34 1.52
C LYS A 161 -9.90 -9.04 2.08
N ILE A 162 -8.77 -8.57 1.56
CA ILE A 162 -8.20 -7.26 1.92
C ILE A 162 -9.08 -6.13 1.39
N ILE A 163 -9.52 -6.23 0.12
CA ILE A 163 -10.33 -5.19 -0.56
C ILE A 163 -11.67 -4.96 0.16
N ASN A 164 -12.30 -6.02 0.66
CA ASN A 164 -13.60 -5.96 1.34
C ASN A 164 -13.52 -5.36 2.76
N GLU A 165 -12.32 -5.16 3.30
CA GLU A 165 -12.10 -4.62 4.64
C GLU A 165 -11.61 -3.17 4.55
N ASN A 166 -12.51 -2.20 4.79
CA ASN A 166 -12.23 -0.76 4.60
C ASN A 166 -10.95 -0.25 5.27
N VAL A 167 -10.63 -0.74 6.48
CA VAL A 167 -9.40 -0.35 7.18
C VAL A 167 -8.18 -1.00 6.54
N GLU A 168 -8.25 -2.28 6.20
CA GLU A 168 -7.11 -2.98 5.62
C GLU A 168 -6.81 -2.46 4.21
N ILE A 169 -7.81 -2.33 3.33
CA ILE A 169 -7.52 -1.83 1.99
C ILE A 169 -6.85 -0.45 2.00
N LEU A 170 -7.22 0.44 2.93
CA LEU A 170 -6.53 1.72 3.10
C LEU A 170 -5.10 1.54 3.58
N ARG A 171 -4.85 0.69 4.59
CA ARG A 171 -3.50 0.39 5.10
C ARG A 171 -2.57 -0.12 4.00
N TRP A 172 -3.07 -1.04 3.18
CA TRP A 172 -2.30 -1.64 2.10
C TRP A 172 -2.06 -0.64 0.96
N CYS A 173 -3.06 0.16 0.59
CA CYS A 173 -2.88 1.23 -0.40
C CYS A 173 -1.97 2.34 0.11
N TYR A 174 -1.93 2.62 1.41
CA TYR A 174 -1.01 3.59 2.01
C TYR A 174 0.45 3.21 1.76
N ILE A 175 0.80 1.94 1.96
CA ILE A 175 2.16 1.43 1.71
C ILE A 175 2.53 1.55 0.23
N ILE A 176 1.60 1.21 -0.66
CA ILE A 176 1.82 1.36 -2.11
C ILE A 176 1.98 2.83 -2.49
N ALA A 177 1.15 3.71 -1.92
CA ALA A 177 1.24 5.15 -2.16
C ALA A 177 2.57 5.72 -1.64
N TYR A 178 3.04 5.26 -0.49
CA TYR A 178 4.35 5.62 0.06
C TYR A 178 5.49 5.27 -0.90
N ASP A 179 5.55 4.02 -1.34
CA ASP A 179 6.58 3.53 -2.25
C ASP A 179 6.54 4.29 -3.60
N LEU A 180 5.34 4.58 -4.12
CA LEU A 180 5.17 5.39 -5.34
C LEU A 180 5.61 6.84 -5.17
N ASP A 181 5.22 7.50 -4.07
CA ASP A 181 5.56 8.90 -3.82
C ASP A 181 7.07 9.07 -3.64
N ALA A 182 7.72 8.13 -2.95
CA ALA A 182 9.17 8.08 -2.82
C ALA A 182 9.87 7.93 -4.18
N GLU A 183 9.37 7.04 -5.05
CA GLU A 183 9.88 6.86 -6.42
C GLU A 183 9.70 8.11 -7.29
N PHE A 184 8.57 8.81 -7.20
CA PHE A 184 8.36 10.05 -7.95
C PHE A 184 9.26 11.17 -7.44
N THR A 185 9.41 11.28 -6.12
CA THR A 185 10.23 12.30 -5.47
C THR A 185 11.71 12.11 -5.77
N SER A 186 12.21 10.87 -5.72
CA SER A 186 13.63 10.57 -6.04
C SER A 186 13.98 10.88 -7.50
N ARG A 187 12.98 10.86 -8.39
CA ARG A 187 13.11 11.24 -9.80
C ARG A 187 12.88 12.72 -10.07
N GLY A 188 12.54 13.51 -9.05
CA GLY A 188 12.21 14.93 -9.18
C GLY A 188 10.91 15.21 -9.95
N GLU A 189 9.99 14.25 -10.03
CA GLU A 189 8.75 14.40 -10.81
C GLU A 189 7.75 15.31 -10.07
N THR A 190 7.38 16.42 -10.70
CA THR A 190 6.27 17.29 -10.28
C THR A 190 4.93 16.59 -10.48
N MET A 191 3.86 17.08 -9.82
CA MET A 191 2.53 16.45 -9.91
C MET A 191 1.99 16.38 -11.35
N THR A 192 2.35 17.36 -12.19
CA THR A 192 1.98 17.40 -13.62
C THR A 192 2.78 16.41 -14.47
N GLU A 193 3.93 15.94 -13.99
CA GLU A 193 4.78 14.96 -14.67
C GLU A 193 4.50 13.53 -14.19
N ARG A 194 3.87 13.37 -13.02
CA ARG A 194 3.54 12.07 -12.44
C ARG A 194 2.58 11.29 -13.33
N ASN A 195 2.83 9.99 -13.34
CA ASN A 195 2.16 9.00 -14.18
C ASN A 195 0.66 8.87 -13.84
N MET A 196 -0.16 8.56 -14.84
CA MET A 196 -1.56 8.18 -14.63
C MET A 196 -1.65 6.72 -14.16
N LEU A 197 -2.65 6.41 -13.35
CA LEU A 197 -2.96 5.03 -12.98
C LEU A 197 -3.79 4.39 -14.10
N PHE A 198 -3.42 3.18 -14.53
CA PHE A 198 -4.17 2.42 -15.52
C PHE A 198 -4.63 1.09 -14.91
N CYS A 199 -5.91 0.75 -15.07
CA CYS A 199 -6.47 -0.51 -14.60
C CYS A 199 -7.49 -1.05 -15.60
N HIS A 200 -7.57 -2.38 -15.70
CA HIS A 200 -8.54 -3.08 -16.57
C HIS A 200 -9.27 -4.23 -15.87
N THR A 201 -8.99 -4.45 -14.59
CA THR A 201 -9.68 -5.40 -13.73
C THR A 201 -10.47 -4.66 -12.66
N LEU A 202 -11.58 -5.25 -12.21
CA LEU A 202 -12.42 -4.66 -11.16
C LEU A 202 -11.62 -4.45 -9.86
N ASN A 203 -10.88 -5.47 -9.40
CA ASN A 203 -10.05 -5.35 -8.21
C ASN A 203 -8.96 -4.26 -8.37
N GLY A 204 -8.27 -4.24 -9.51
CA GLY A 204 -7.29 -3.21 -9.83
C GLY A 204 -7.88 -1.80 -9.85
N SER A 205 -9.12 -1.64 -10.34
CA SER A 205 -9.81 -0.35 -10.38
C SER A 205 -10.16 0.18 -8.99
N TYR A 206 -10.54 -0.69 -8.05
CA TYR A 206 -10.79 -0.29 -6.67
C TYR A 206 -9.50 0.23 -6.00
N ILE A 207 -8.40 -0.53 -6.13
CA ILE A 207 -7.08 -0.13 -5.63
C ILE A 207 -6.64 1.19 -6.27
N ALA A 208 -6.77 1.32 -7.59
CA ALA A 208 -6.42 2.53 -8.32
C ALA A 208 -7.24 3.74 -7.85
N GLY A 209 -8.53 3.55 -7.51
CA GLY A 209 -9.38 4.57 -6.94
C GLY A 209 -8.87 5.08 -5.59
N VAL A 210 -8.47 4.18 -4.69
CA VAL A 210 -7.87 4.57 -3.40
C VAL A 210 -6.53 5.29 -3.61
N LEU A 211 -5.65 4.74 -4.45
CA LEU A 211 -4.35 5.37 -4.76
C LEU A 211 -4.49 6.74 -5.42
N SER A 212 -5.47 6.90 -6.31
CA SER A 212 -5.80 8.18 -6.94
C SER A 212 -6.19 9.23 -5.90
N GLN A 213 -6.98 8.85 -4.89
CA GLN A 213 -7.34 9.74 -3.78
C GLN A 213 -6.14 10.08 -2.89
N LEU A 214 -5.28 9.10 -2.57
CA LEU A 214 -4.11 9.33 -1.74
C LEU A 214 -3.11 10.27 -2.43
N LEU A 215 -2.76 9.96 -3.68
CA LEU A 215 -1.66 10.62 -4.41
C LEU A 215 -2.12 11.81 -5.26
N GLY A 216 -3.43 12.00 -5.47
CA GLY A 216 -3.97 13.00 -6.39
C GLY A 216 -3.69 12.70 -7.87
N LEU A 217 -3.46 11.43 -8.22
CA LEU A 217 -3.17 11.02 -9.60
C LEU A 217 -4.46 10.77 -10.38
N ASN A 218 -4.46 11.07 -11.68
CA ASN A 218 -5.55 10.64 -12.55
C ASN A 218 -5.55 9.12 -12.71
N LEU A 219 -6.75 8.55 -12.85
CA LEU A 219 -6.94 7.14 -13.17
C LEU A 219 -7.64 6.99 -14.52
N ILE A 220 -7.25 5.97 -15.27
CA ILE A 220 -8.00 5.45 -16.40
C ILE A 220 -8.38 4.01 -16.11
N TYR A 221 -9.67 3.73 -16.23
CA TYR A 221 -10.23 2.40 -16.17
C TYR A 221 -10.77 2.02 -17.54
N VAL A 222 -10.39 0.84 -18.02
CA VAL A 222 -10.95 0.24 -19.22
C VAL A 222 -11.68 -1.02 -18.80
N ASP A 223 -13.00 -0.98 -18.85
CA ASP A 223 -13.82 -2.15 -18.59
C ASP A 223 -13.69 -3.19 -19.71
N HIS A 224 -13.78 -4.45 -19.33
CA HIS A 224 -13.81 -5.65 -20.15
C HIS A 224 -14.06 -5.39 -21.64
N LEU A 225 -12.97 -5.45 -22.42
CA LEU A 225 -13.07 -5.54 -23.87
C LEU A 225 -13.66 -6.91 -24.22
N GLY A 226 -14.98 -6.98 -24.36
CA GLY A 226 -15.62 -8.09 -25.05
C GLY A 226 -15.06 -8.20 -26.48
N PRO A 227 -15.27 -9.33 -27.18
CA PRO A 227 -14.71 -9.56 -28.51
C PRO A 227 -15.08 -8.49 -29.56
N TYR A 228 -16.10 -7.67 -29.28
CA TYR A 228 -16.64 -6.64 -30.17
C TYR A 228 -16.29 -5.19 -29.78
N ASN A 229 -15.67 -4.93 -28.62
CA ASN A 229 -15.40 -3.56 -28.19
C ASN A 229 -14.11 -3.04 -28.84
N LYS A 230 -14.24 -2.23 -29.90
CA LYS A 230 -13.11 -1.49 -30.49
C LYS A 230 -12.87 -0.22 -29.69
N LEU A 231 -11.73 -0.14 -29.00
CA LEU A 231 -11.22 1.12 -28.48
C LEU A 231 -10.72 1.98 -29.65
N ASN A 232 -11.33 3.12 -29.90
CA ASN A 232 -10.80 4.08 -30.89
C ASN A 232 -9.80 5.03 -30.22
N ARG A 233 -8.65 5.28 -30.87
CA ARG A 233 -7.59 6.17 -30.34
C ARG A 233 -8.09 7.58 -29.97
N ALA A 234 -9.12 8.08 -30.64
CA ALA A 234 -9.65 9.44 -30.44
C ALA A 234 -10.35 9.63 -29.08
N ASP A 235 -10.87 8.55 -28.48
CA ASP A 235 -11.63 8.63 -27.22
C ASP A 235 -10.72 8.70 -25.99
N PHE A 236 -9.45 8.29 -26.14
CA PHE A 236 -8.52 8.15 -25.01
C PHE A 236 -7.68 9.40 -24.73
N TYR A 237 -7.54 10.31 -25.69
CA TYR A 237 -6.56 11.41 -25.65
C TYR A 237 -7.11 12.82 -25.69
N ARG A 238 -8.42 12.99 -25.60
CA ARG A 238 -8.99 14.25 -26.08
C ARG A 238 -8.62 15.50 -25.29
N ASN A 239 -8.03 15.46 -24.09
CA ASN A 239 -7.84 16.66 -23.28
C ASN A 239 -6.70 16.66 -22.22
N ASP A 240 -5.70 15.76 -22.25
CA ASP A 240 -4.67 15.74 -21.18
C ASP A 240 -3.22 15.75 -21.71
N SER A 241 -2.43 16.77 -21.31
CA SER A 241 -0.99 16.86 -21.63
C SER A 241 -0.14 15.81 -20.91
N ARG A 242 -0.71 15.11 -19.90
CA ARG A 242 -0.12 13.94 -19.22
C ARG A 242 -0.18 12.66 -20.06
N ALA A 243 -0.81 12.72 -21.23
CA ALA A 243 -1.01 11.63 -22.15
C ALA A 243 0.28 10.85 -22.44
N GLY A 244 0.36 9.64 -21.89
CA GLY A 244 1.28 8.63 -22.39
C GLY A 244 2.24 8.02 -21.38
N LYS A 245 2.13 8.27 -20.07
CA LYS A 245 2.94 7.58 -19.06
C LYS A 245 2.06 6.97 -17.96
N PHE A 246 2.10 5.65 -17.83
CA PHE A 246 1.16 4.90 -17.00
C PHE A 246 1.85 3.99 -15.97
N ILE A 247 1.28 3.94 -14.76
CA ILE A 247 1.49 2.87 -13.78
C ILE A 247 0.30 1.92 -13.88
N ILE A 248 0.56 0.65 -14.20
CA ILE A 248 -0.48 -0.38 -14.21
C ILE A 248 -0.81 -0.77 -12.77
N VAL A 249 -2.08 -0.66 -12.39
CA VAL A 249 -2.56 -1.07 -11.06
C VAL A 249 -3.28 -2.40 -11.18
N ALA A 250 -2.84 -3.38 -10.39
CA ALA A 250 -3.44 -4.70 -10.28
C ALA A 250 -3.55 -5.11 -8.80
N ASP A 251 -4.42 -6.06 -8.48
CA ASP A 251 -4.48 -6.65 -7.15
C ASP A 251 -3.29 -7.58 -6.91
N MET A 252 -3.01 -8.48 -7.85
CA MET A 252 -1.87 -9.38 -7.78
C MET A 252 -1.15 -9.50 -9.12
N ILE A 253 0.18 -9.44 -9.11
CA ILE A 253 1.01 -9.88 -10.23
C ILE A 253 1.66 -11.21 -9.90
N CYS A 254 1.27 -12.25 -10.62
CA CYS A 254 1.86 -13.58 -10.52
C CYS A 254 2.78 -13.89 -11.71
N GLN A 255 2.24 -14.38 -12.84
CA GLN A 255 3.03 -14.65 -14.05
C GLN A 255 3.22 -13.42 -14.96
N GLY A 256 2.50 -12.33 -14.69
CA GLY A 256 2.59 -11.09 -15.49
C GLY A 256 1.64 -11.01 -16.68
N ASN A 257 0.77 -12.01 -16.91
CA ASN A 257 -0.23 -11.97 -18.00
C ASN A 257 -1.17 -10.76 -17.89
N GLU A 258 -1.60 -10.40 -16.69
CA GLU A 258 -2.45 -9.23 -16.46
C GLU A 258 -1.71 -7.92 -16.78
N PHE A 259 -0.45 -7.82 -16.39
CA PHE A 259 0.41 -6.69 -16.74
C PHE A 259 0.62 -6.59 -18.25
N LEU A 260 0.89 -7.71 -18.94
CA LEU A 260 1.07 -7.74 -20.39
C LEU A 260 -0.20 -7.30 -21.13
N ARG A 261 -1.38 -7.75 -20.68
CA ARG A 261 -2.66 -7.30 -21.24
C ARG A 261 -2.85 -5.78 -21.08
N ALA A 262 -2.64 -5.27 -19.87
CA ALA A 262 -2.72 -3.84 -19.60
C ALA A 262 -1.73 -3.03 -20.44
N LYS A 263 -0.48 -3.50 -20.52
CA LYS A 263 0.59 -2.90 -21.32
C LYS A 263 0.19 -2.82 -22.79
N ASN A 264 -0.31 -3.90 -23.37
CA ASN A 264 -0.73 -3.94 -24.76
C ASN A 264 -1.86 -2.94 -25.03
N ILE A 265 -2.83 -2.80 -24.12
CA ILE A 265 -3.91 -1.81 -24.25
C ILE A 265 -3.33 -0.39 -24.23
N VAL A 266 -2.48 -0.08 -23.24
CA VAL A 266 -1.82 1.23 -23.13
C VAL A 266 -1.01 1.57 -24.39
N GLU A 267 -0.21 0.63 -24.89
CA GLU A 267 0.64 0.83 -26.08
C GLU A 267 -0.20 0.94 -27.36
N TYR A 268 -1.24 0.13 -27.51
CA TYR A 268 -2.18 0.22 -28.63
C TYR A 268 -2.82 1.62 -28.74
N LEU A 269 -3.16 2.16 -27.58
CA LEU A 269 -3.75 3.48 -27.47
C LEU A 269 -2.74 4.58 -27.78
N GLY A 270 -1.43 4.35 -27.65
CA GLY A 270 -0.36 5.30 -27.95
C GLY A 270 0.45 5.74 -26.72
N GLY A 271 0.22 5.10 -25.57
CA GLY A 271 0.87 5.42 -24.31
C GLY A 271 2.08 4.53 -24.03
N SER A 272 2.75 4.79 -22.91
CA SER A 272 3.90 4.03 -22.42
C SER A 272 3.70 3.60 -20.97
N VAL A 273 4.14 2.39 -20.66
CA VAL A 273 4.08 1.83 -19.30
C VAL A 273 5.39 2.08 -18.57
N ARG A 274 5.34 2.86 -17.50
CA ARG A 274 6.48 3.22 -16.64
C ARG A 274 6.66 2.27 -15.46
N GLY A 275 5.60 1.59 -15.06
CA GLY A 275 5.63 0.74 -13.88
C GLY A 275 4.35 -0.01 -13.60
N CYS A 276 4.34 -0.66 -12.45
CA CYS A 276 3.17 -1.29 -11.90
C CYS A 276 3.10 -1.12 -10.38
N ALA A 277 1.88 -1.15 -9.87
CA ALA A 277 1.59 -1.13 -8.46
C ALA A 277 0.51 -2.14 -8.10
N GLY A 278 0.53 -2.66 -6.88
CA GLY A 278 -0.47 -3.63 -6.44
C GLY A 278 -0.30 -4.15 -5.03
N ILE A 279 -1.22 -5.00 -4.59
CA ILE A 279 -1.21 -5.56 -3.23
C ILE A 279 -0.12 -6.62 -3.13
N LEU A 280 -0.06 -7.54 -4.09
CA LEU A 280 0.81 -8.70 -4.02
C LEU A 280 1.61 -8.91 -5.31
N LYS A 281 2.91 -9.06 -5.18
CA LYS A 281 3.80 -9.55 -6.24
C LYS A 281 4.33 -10.93 -5.88
N LEU A 282 4.13 -11.89 -6.76
CA LEU A 282 4.83 -13.18 -6.72
C LEU A 282 5.86 -13.13 -7.84
N GLU A 283 7.15 -13.01 -7.51
CA GLU A 283 8.25 -12.76 -8.45
C GLU A 283 8.55 -13.96 -9.37
N ILE A 284 7.66 -14.28 -10.30
CA ILE A 284 7.87 -15.42 -11.21
C ILE A 284 8.54 -14.97 -12.53
N SER A 285 8.61 -13.67 -12.83
CA SER A 285 9.36 -13.16 -14.01
C SER A 285 10.01 -11.79 -13.78
N LYS A 286 11.28 -11.80 -13.32
CA LYS A 286 12.12 -10.61 -13.11
C LYS A 286 12.29 -9.76 -14.39
N ARG A 287 12.18 -10.37 -15.57
CA ARG A 287 12.39 -9.68 -16.87
C ARG A 287 11.28 -8.69 -17.23
N LEU A 288 10.03 -8.94 -16.83
CA LEU A 288 8.89 -8.12 -17.27
C LEU A 288 8.91 -6.70 -16.69
N LEU A 289 9.48 -6.55 -15.49
CA LEU A 289 9.45 -5.32 -14.70
C LEU A 289 10.82 -4.67 -14.51
N GLN A 290 11.85 -5.19 -15.20
CA GLN A 290 13.20 -4.65 -15.12
C GLN A 290 13.21 -3.16 -15.53
N ASN A 291 13.88 -2.33 -14.73
CA ASN A 291 13.99 -0.88 -14.92
C ASN A 291 12.64 -0.12 -14.92
N LYS A 292 11.58 -0.72 -14.36
CA LYS A 292 10.28 -0.08 -14.19
C LYS A 292 10.03 0.26 -12.72
N ILE A 293 9.19 1.26 -12.48
CA ILE A 293 8.68 1.59 -11.13
C ILE A 293 7.85 0.41 -10.64
N GLN A 294 8.10 -0.05 -9.42
CA GLN A 294 7.41 -1.18 -8.81
C GLN A 294 7.04 -0.82 -7.38
N ALA A 295 5.74 -0.74 -7.09
CA ALA A 295 5.24 -0.45 -5.76
C ALA A 295 4.24 -1.53 -5.35
N PHE A 296 4.71 -2.49 -4.55
CA PHE A 296 3.87 -3.57 -4.06
C PHE A 296 3.85 -3.57 -2.54
N ALA A 297 2.66 -3.67 -1.95
CA ALA A 297 2.53 -3.76 -0.51
C ALA A 297 3.31 -4.97 0.04
N ILE A 298 3.18 -6.13 -0.61
CA ILE A 298 3.95 -7.34 -0.30
C ILE A 298 4.51 -7.95 -1.58
N SER A 299 5.78 -8.37 -1.51
CA SER A 299 6.43 -9.16 -2.55
C SER A 299 6.98 -10.45 -1.96
N TYR A 300 6.82 -11.54 -2.70
CA TYR A 300 7.46 -12.82 -2.43
C TYR A 300 8.37 -13.20 -3.58
N GLU A 301 9.61 -13.57 -3.25
CA GLU A 301 10.48 -14.29 -4.18
C GLU A 301 9.90 -15.68 -4.46
N PRO A 302 10.18 -16.31 -5.62
CA PRO A 302 9.51 -17.57 -5.99
C PRO A 302 9.76 -18.72 -5.01
N ASN A 303 10.97 -18.79 -4.43
CA ASN A 303 11.26 -19.79 -3.40
C ASN A 303 10.51 -19.50 -2.10
N GLU A 304 10.42 -18.23 -1.71
CA GLU A 304 9.70 -17.80 -0.52
C GLU A 304 8.20 -18.08 -0.64
N ALA A 305 7.59 -17.77 -1.78
CA ALA A 305 6.20 -18.09 -2.07
C ALA A 305 5.95 -19.61 -1.97
N ARG A 306 6.88 -20.44 -2.44
CA ARG A 306 6.78 -21.90 -2.32
C ARG A 306 6.90 -22.36 -0.86
N THR A 307 7.88 -21.88 -0.11
CA THR A 307 8.15 -22.36 1.26
C THR A 307 7.18 -21.80 2.29
N GLU A 308 6.81 -20.53 2.19
CA GLU A 308 5.99 -19.86 3.19
C GLU A 308 4.50 -20.02 2.97
N LEU A 309 4.07 -19.99 1.70
CA LEU A 309 2.67 -20.06 1.30
C LEU A 309 2.27 -21.42 0.72
N GLY A 310 3.22 -22.29 0.37
CA GLY A 310 2.93 -23.50 -0.40
C GLY A 310 2.50 -23.21 -1.84
N TYR A 311 2.75 -21.99 -2.34
CA TYR A 311 2.25 -21.55 -3.64
C TYR A 311 3.09 -22.14 -4.77
N THR A 312 2.50 -23.11 -5.49
CA THR A 312 3.11 -23.74 -6.66
C THR A 312 2.12 -23.71 -7.82
N ILE A 313 2.62 -23.36 -9.01
CA ILE A 313 1.86 -23.41 -10.27
C ILE A 313 2.29 -24.65 -11.03
N SER A 314 1.35 -25.55 -11.29
CA SER A 314 1.57 -26.73 -12.12
C SER A 314 0.73 -26.64 -13.38
N THR A 315 1.32 -26.99 -14.52
CA THR A 315 0.61 -27.07 -15.80
C THR A 315 0.67 -28.51 -16.32
N PRO A 316 -0.20 -28.92 -17.25
CA PRO A 316 -0.15 -30.26 -17.84
C PRO A 316 1.21 -30.58 -18.49
N LEU A 317 1.92 -29.55 -18.97
CA LEU A 317 3.27 -29.69 -19.55
C LEU A 317 4.36 -30.01 -18.51
N CYS A 318 4.12 -29.72 -17.22
CA CYS A 318 5.05 -30.04 -16.14
C CYS A 318 5.11 -31.55 -15.85
N ALA A 319 4.07 -32.31 -16.23
CA ALA A 319 3.98 -33.75 -15.97
C ALA A 319 4.80 -34.62 -16.96
N GLY A 320 5.38 -34.02 -18.02
CA GLY A 320 6.07 -34.75 -19.09
C GLY A 320 7.55 -35.10 -18.85
N ASN A 321 8.19 -34.58 -17.79
CA ASN A 321 9.64 -34.75 -17.57
C ASN A 321 10.00 -35.70 -16.41
N CYS A 322 9.10 -36.62 -16.02
CA CYS A 322 9.39 -37.63 -15.00
C CYS A 322 9.05 -39.05 -15.47
N THR A 323 9.48 -39.44 -16.67
CA THR A 323 9.63 -40.85 -17.06
C THR A 323 10.75 -41.01 -18.08
N GLY A 324 11.92 -41.47 -17.62
CA GLY A 324 13.11 -41.77 -18.42
C GLY A 324 14.33 -41.13 -17.77
N SER A 325 15.16 -41.83 -17.00
CA SER A 325 15.77 -43.14 -17.27
C SER A 325 15.91 -43.97 -15.99
N LYS A 326 15.58 -45.26 -16.09
CA LYS A 326 16.16 -46.30 -15.24
C LYS A 326 17.61 -46.56 -15.66
#